data_AF-I3SK68-F1
#
_entry.id   AF-I3SK68-F1
#
_cell.length_a   1.000
_cell.length_b   1.000
_cell.length_c   1.000
_cell.angle_alpha   90.00
_cell.angle_beta   90.00
_cell.angle_gamma   90.00
#
_symmetry.space_group_name_H-M   'P 1'
#
loop_
_entity.id
_entity.type
_entity.pdbx_description
1 polymer ?
#
loop_
_entity_poly.entity_id
_entity_poly.type
_entity_poly.pdbx_seq_one_letter_code
_entity_poly.pdbx_strand_id
1 'polypeptide(L)'
;MSTQNAATGGDNSAKAVVAEQISQTVQSTSNLLHLMQHSSPAQAKLVKLPKNLLAKVSTVKNTQQVLEQLPRVISSLDAHMENGLQNVPQLKTVVQLLANMESSQLSSLSRTHVLEKEHEPGNQSQGTD
;
A
#
# COMPACT_ATOMS: atom_id res chain seq x y z
N MET A 1 -21.26 -100.38 -14.26
CA MET A 1 -20.08 -99.51 -14.04
C MET A 1 -20.12 -98.43 -15.12
N SER A 2 -20.16 -97.14 -14.88
CA SER A 2 -20.23 -96.34 -13.66
C SER A 2 -20.81 -94.97 -14.04
N THR A 3 -21.75 -94.51 -13.21
CA THR A 3 -22.16 -93.14 -12.88
C THR A 3 -21.82 -91.95 -13.81
N GLN A 4 -22.91 -91.31 -14.24
CA GLN A 4 -23.06 -89.89 -14.58
C GLN A 4 -22.12 -88.93 -13.83
N ASN A 5 -21.45 -88.06 -14.59
CA ASN A 5 -20.77 -86.86 -14.10
C ASN A 5 -21.42 -85.63 -14.74
N ALA A 6 -22.53 -85.15 -14.15
CA ALA A 6 -23.33 -84.03 -14.67
C ALA A 6 -23.42 -82.83 -13.70
N ALA A 7 -22.48 -82.70 -12.75
CA ALA A 7 -22.58 -81.71 -11.67
C ALA A 7 -21.71 -80.45 -11.83
N THR A 8 -20.90 -80.30 -12.88
CA THR A 8 -19.84 -79.25 -12.92
C THR A 8 -20.15 -78.01 -13.77
N GLY A 9 -21.31 -77.90 -14.41
CA GLY A 9 -21.64 -76.76 -15.29
C GLY A 9 -22.32 -75.57 -14.61
N GLY A 10 -23.13 -75.81 -13.58
CA GLY A 10 -23.94 -74.78 -12.91
C GLY A 10 -23.11 -73.84 -12.02
N ASP A 11 -22.09 -74.38 -11.35
CA ASP A 11 -21.23 -73.65 -10.41
C ASP A 11 -20.35 -72.59 -11.10
N ASN A 12 -19.87 -72.89 -12.30
CA ASN A 12 -19.01 -71.99 -13.06
C ASN A 12 -19.80 -70.79 -13.60
N SER A 13 -21.06 -71.00 -13.99
CA SER A 13 -21.97 -69.93 -14.40
C SER A 13 -22.38 -69.05 -13.22
N ALA A 14 -22.75 -69.65 -12.09
CA ALA A 14 -23.08 -68.91 -10.87
C ALA A 14 -21.89 -68.07 -10.37
N LYS A 15 -20.68 -68.63 -10.38
CA LYS A 15 -19.44 -67.91 -10.02
C LYS A 15 -19.14 -66.76 -10.97
N ALA A 16 -19.36 -66.94 -12.28
CA ALA A 16 -19.18 -65.87 -13.26
C ALA A 16 -20.19 -64.73 -13.06
N VAL A 17 -21.47 -65.05 -12.78
CA VAL A 17 -22.51 -64.05 -12.47
C VAL A 17 -22.18 -63.29 -11.19
N VAL A 18 -21.71 -63.97 -10.14
CA VAL A 18 -21.30 -63.32 -8.89
C VAL A 18 -20.09 -62.41 -9.11
N ALA A 19 -19.10 -62.85 -9.87
CA ALA A 19 -17.92 -62.04 -10.19
C ALA A 19 -18.30 -60.77 -10.98
N GLU A 20 -19.20 -60.90 -11.96
CA GLU A 20 -19.72 -59.76 -12.73
C GLU A 20 -20.45 -58.77 -11.81
N GLN A 21 -21.29 -59.27 -10.91
CA GLN A 21 -22.02 -58.41 -9.98
C GLN A 21 -21.12 -57.69 -8.97
N ILE A 22 -20.04 -58.35 -8.52
CA ILE A 22 -19.00 -57.70 -7.70
C ILE A 22 -18.32 -56.60 -8.51
N SER A 23 -17.90 -56.87 -9.75
CA SER A 23 -17.30 -55.85 -10.63
C SER A 23 -18.22 -54.65 -10.84
N GLN A 24 -19.50 -54.88 -11.12
CA GLN A 24 -20.49 -53.82 -11.28
C GLN A 24 -20.71 -53.02 -10.00
N THR A 25 -20.75 -53.69 -8.84
CA THR A 25 -20.89 -53.04 -7.53
C THR A 25 -19.67 -52.20 -7.19
N VAL A 26 -18.47 -52.73 -7.42
CA VAL A 26 -17.20 -52.01 -7.22
C VAL A 26 -17.12 -50.80 -8.16
N GLN A 27 -17.51 -50.94 -9.42
CA GLN A 27 -17.51 -49.84 -10.37
C GLN A 27 -18.55 -48.77 -10.01
N SER A 28 -19.76 -49.18 -9.61
CA SER A 28 -20.83 -48.27 -9.20
C SER A 28 -20.46 -47.48 -7.94
N THR A 29 -19.89 -48.17 -6.94
CA THR A 29 -19.40 -47.51 -5.70
C THR A 29 -18.23 -46.59 -5.97
N SER A 30 -17.29 -46.97 -6.84
CA SER A 30 -16.20 -46.09 -7.30
C SER A 30 -16.74 -44.81 -7.96
N ASN A 31 -17.69 -44.95 -8.89
CA ASN A 31 -18.32 -43.82 -9.58
C ASN A 31 -19.05 -42.90 -8.60
N LEU A 32 -19.79 -43.46 -7.63
CA LEU A 32 -20.48 -42.68 -6.61
C LEU A 32 -19.50 -41.92 -5.72
N LEU A 33 -18.42 -42.56 -5.26
CA LEU A 33 -17.39 -41.90 -4.46
C LEU A 33 -16.70 -40.77 -5.23
N HIS A 34 -16.43 -40.98 -6.52
CA HIS A 34 -15.89 -39.95 -7.39
C HIS A 34 -16.87 -38.78 -7.53
N LEU A 35 -18.16 -39.07 -7.80
CA LEU A 35 -19.18 -38.04 -7.89
C LEU A 35 -19.35 -37.29 -6.56
N MET A 36 -19.32 -37.97 -5.41
CA MET A 36 -19.39 -37.34 -4.10
C MET A 36 -18.18 -36.42 -3.83
N GLN A 37 -16.99 -36.81 -4.27
CA GLN A 37 -15.80 -35.95 -4.17
C GLN A 37 -15.84 -34.73 -5.10
N HIS A 38 -16.44 -34.85 -6.27
CA HIS A 38 -16.47 -33.78 -7.27
C HIS A 38 -17.71 -32.90 -7.22
N SER A 39 -18.83 -33.41 -6.72
CA SER A 39 -20.10 -32.66 -6.61
C SER A 39 -20.08 -31.64 -5.48
N SER A 40 -19.16 -31.75 -4.51
CA SER A 40 -19.05 -30.80 -3.41
C SER A 40 -18.30 -29.52 -3.82
N PRO A 41 -18.95 -28.34 -3.80
CA PRO A 41 -18.29 -27.07 -4.08
C PRO A 41 -17.16 -26.74 -3.09
N ALA A 42 -17.21 -27.28 -1.87
CA ALA A 42 -16.17 -27.12 -0.87
C ALA A 42 -14.88 -27.84 -1.28
N GLN A 43 -15.00 -29.00 -1.93
CA GLN A 43 -13.86 -29.80 -2.40
C GLN A 43 -13.13 -29.09 -3.55
N ALA A 44 -13.88 -28.48 -4.46
CA ALA A 44 -13.31 -27.62 -5.52
C ALA A 44 -12.55 -26.41 -4.95
N LYS A 45 -13.04 -25.82 -3.85
CA LYS A 45 -12.33 -24.74 -3.14
C LYS A 45 -11.09 -25.25 -2.39
N LEU A 46 -11.16 -26.40 -1.73
CA LEU A 46 -10.04 -27.02 -1.02
C LEU A 46 -8.88 -27.33 -1.97
N VAL A 47 -9.16 -27.89 -3.15
CA VAL A 47 -8.13 -28.21 -4.15
C VAL A 47 -7.41 -26.96 -4.64
N LYS A 48 -8.12 -25.82 -4.74
CA LYS A 48 -7.55 -24.54 -5.16
C LYS A 48 -6.92 -23.76 -4.00
N LEU A 49 -7.16 -24.15 -2.75
CA LEU A 49 -6.72 -23.41 -1.56
C LEU A 49 -5.19 -23.22 -1.51
N PRO A 50 -4.35 -24.24 -1.75
CA PRO A 50 -2.89 -24.06 -1.72
C PRO A 50 -2.40 -23.00 -2.71
N LYS A 51 -2.96 -23.00 -3.93
CA LYS A 51 -2.61 -22.01 -4.97
C LYS A 51 -3.06 -20.60 -4.58
N ASN A 52 -4.26 -20.46 -4.00
CA ASN A 52 -4.77 -19.18 -3.54
C ASN A 52 -3.96 -18.60 -2.38
N LEU A 53 -3.48 -19.44 -1.47
CA LEU A 53 -2.61 -19.01 -0.38
C LEU A 53 -1.26 -18.54 -0.89
N LEU A 54 -0.64 -19.30 -1.81
CA LEU A 54 0.61 -18.90 -2.45
C LEU A 54 0.50 -17.57 -3.19
N ALA A 55 -0.59 -17.35 -3.93
CA ALA A 55 -0.84 -16.09 -4.63
C ALA A 55 -0.92 -14.87 -3.69
N LYS A 56 -1.31 -15.07 -2.42
CA LYS A 56 -1.41 -14.01 -1.41
C LYS A 56 -0.09 -13.71 -0.70
N VAL A 57 0.94 -14.56 -0.83
CA VAL A 57 2.23 -14.38 -0.14
C VAL A 57 2.87 -13.03 -0.49
N SER A 58 2.88 -12.66 -1.78
CA SER A 58 3.45 -11.38 -2.22
C SER A 58 2.70 -10.19 -1.63
N THR A 59 1.36 -10.26 -1.54
CA THR A 59 0.54 -9.22 -0.91
C THR A 59 0.88 -9.11 0.57
N VAL A 60 0.96 -10.23 1.31
CA VAL A 60 1.32 -10.24 2.73
C VAL A 60 2.70 -9.61 2.94
N LYS A 61 3.69 -9.98 2.11
CA LYS A 61 5.04 -9.42 2.18
C LYS A 61 5.07 -7.93 1.91
N ASN A 62 4.34 -7.46 0.89
CA ASN A 62 4.26 -6.03 0.58
C ASN A 62 3.60 -5.24 1.73
N THR A 63 2.49 -5.75 2.27
CA THR A 63 1.83 -5.14 3.43
C THR A 63 2.76 -5.09 4.63
N GLN A 64 3.51 -6.15 4.92
CA GLN A 64 4.50 -6.17 5.99
C GLN A 64 5.55 -5.05 5.80
N GLN A 65 6.14 -4.93 4.61
CA GLN A 65 7.15 -3.90 4.34
C GLN A 65 6.60 -2.48 4.52
N VAL A 66 5.38 -2.21 4.05
CA VAL A 66 4.74 -0.90 4.24
C VAL A 66 4.52 -0.60 5.72
N LEU A 67 4.02 -1.58 6.49
CA LEU A 67 3.80 -1.42 7.93
C LEU A 67 5.11 -1.23 8.71
N GLU A 68 6.19 -1.90 8.31
CA GLU A 68 7.52 -1.74 8.92
C GLU A 68 8.12 -0.36 8.65
N GLN A 69 7.87 0.25 7.49
CA GLN A 69 8.41 1.57 7.14
C GLN A 69 7.60 2.72 7.74
N LEU A 70 6.33 2.49 8.07
CA LEU A 70 5.41 3.55 8.50
C LEU A 70 5.91 4.35 9.72
N PRO A 71 6.46 3.74 10.79
CA PRO A 71 6.98 4.50 11.93
C PRO A 71 8.12 5.45 11.54
N ARG A 72 9.02 5.00 10.65
CA ARG A 72 10.14 5.82 10.17
C ARG A 72 9.64 7.01 9.36
N VAL A 73 8.64 6.80 8.50
CA VAL A 73 8.03 7.87 7.71
C VAL A 73 7.37 8.90 8.62
N ILE A 74 6.64 8.46 9.64
CA ILE A 74 6.01 9.35 10.64
C ILE A 74 7.09 10.16 11.37
N SER A 75 8.13 9.51 11.90
CA SER A 75 9.21 10.24 12.59
C SER A 75 9.94 11.23 11.69
N SER A 76 10.16 10.89 10.42
CA SER A 76 10.78 11.81 9.45
C SER A 76 9.87 13.01 9.15
N LEU A 77 8.56 12.79 9.09
CA LEU A 77 7.58 13.85 8.87
C LEU A 77 7.48 14.78 10.10
N ASP A 78 7.43 14.21 11.30
CA ASP A 78 7.41 14.96 12.56
C ASP A 78 8.67 15.83 12.70
N ALA A 79 9.85 15.26 12.44
CA ALA A 79 11.11 16.01 12.47
C ALA A 79 11.14 17.13 11.42
N HIS A 80 10.59 16.91 10.23
CA HIS A 80 10.49 17.93 9.20
C HIS A 80 9.55 19.07 9.61
N MET A 81 8.40 18.74 10.20
CA MET A 81 7.43 19.72 10.70
C MET A 81 8.01 20.56 11.83
N GLU A 82 8.70 19.93 12.79
CA GLU A 82 9.38 20.61 13.88
C GLU A 82 10.45 21.59 13.37
N ASN A 83 11.28 21.16 12.41
CA ASN A 83 12.25 22.04 11.76
C ASN A 83 11.57 23.23 11.06
N GLY A 84 10.45 23.00 10.38
CA GLY A 84 9.64 24.06 9.77
C GLY A 84 9.16 25.07 10.82
N LEU A 85 8.67 24.60 11.96
CA LEU A 85 8.19 25.44 13.05
C LEU A 85 9.30 26.26 13.69
N GLN A 86 10.48 25.66 13.88
CA GLN A 86 11.66 26.35 14.41
C GLN A 86 12.19 27.46 13.48
N ASN A 87 11.93 27.36 12.18
CA ASN A 87 12.32 28.37 11.21
C ASN A 87 11.34 29.57 11.15
N VAL A 88 10.13 29.45 11.71
CA VAL A 88 9.12 30.53 11.70
C VAL A 88 9.61 31.82 12.39
N PRO A 89 10.21 31.76 13.60
CA PRO A 89 10.80 32.95 14.23
C PRO A 89 11.91 33.59 13.39
N GLN A 90 12.74 32.77 12.72
CA GLN A 90 13.81 33.27 11.86
C GLN A 90 13.23 34.03 10.66
N LEU A 91 12.21 33.48 10.02
CA LEU A 91 11.49 34.16 8.93
C LEU A 91 10.89 35.48 9.41
N LYS A 92 10.29 35.52 10.60
CA LYS A 92 9.78 36.75 11.21
C LYS A 92 10.89 37.79 11.42
N THR A 93 12.07 37.38 11.88
CA THR A 93 13.22 38.28 12.01
C THR A 93 13.67 38.82 10.66
N VAL A 94 13.71 37.99 9.62
CA VAL A 94 14.05 38.44 8.25
C VAL A 94 13.03 39.46 7.74
N VAL A 95 11.74 39.20 7.90
CA VAL A 95 10.67 40.14 7.52
C VAL A 95 10.81 41.47 8.26
N GLN A 96 11.06 41.42 9.57
CA GLN A 96 11.24 42.62 10.39
C GLN A 96 12.48 43.42 9.98
N LEU A 97 13.58 42.73 9.66
CA LEU A 97 14.82 43.36 9.20
C LEU A 97 14.61 44.08 7.86
N LEU A 98 13.93 43.42 6.91
CA LEU A 98 13.60 44.02 5.61
C LEU A 98 12.74 45.27 5.78
N ALA A 99 11.70 45.21 6.60
CA ALA A 99 10.86 46.37 6.90
C ALA A 99 11.64 47.52 7.55
N ASN A 100 12.59 47.20 8.45
CA ASN A 100 13.45 48.20 9.08
C ASN A 100 14.42 48.84 8.09
N MET A 101 14.95 48.07 7.13
CA MET A 101 15.83 48.57 6.08
C MET A 101 15.07 49.48 5.10
N GLU A 102 13.86 49.12 4.71
CA GLU A 102 12.99 49.98 3.88
C GLU A 102 12.66 51.28 4.60
N SER A 103 12.28 51.21 5.88
CA SER A 103 12.00 52.40 6.69
C SER A 103 13.24 53.29 6.85
N SER A 104 14.42 52.70 7.03
CA SER A 104 15.68 53.43 7.11
C SER A 104 16.06 54.10 5.78
N GLN A 105 15.86 53.44 4.64
CA GLN A 105 16.08 54.05 3.32
C GLN A 105 15.12 55.21 3.07
N LEU A 106 13.83 55.05 3.40
CA LEU A 106 12.84 56.12 3.30
C LEU A 106 13.19 57.30 4.21
N SER A 107 13.66 57.04 5.44
CA SER A 107 14.11 58.10 6.36
C SER A 107 15.35 58.84 5.86
N SER A 108 16.29 58.13 5.23
CA SER A 108 17.47 58.73 4.59
C SER A 108 17.07 59.60 3.41
N LEU A 109 16.16 59.12 2.54
CA LEU A 109 15.64 59.86 1.38
C LEU A 109 14.83 61.10 1.81
N SER A 110 14.03 60.98 2.86
CA SER A 110 13.30 62.10 3.46
C SER A 110 14.25 63.14 4.06
N ARG A 111 15.33 62.71 4.73
CA ARG A 111 16.35 63.61 5.29
C ARG A 111 17.19 64.29 4.21
N THR A 112 17.54 63.62 3.11
CA THR A 112 18.23 64.25 1.97
C THR A 112 17.35 65.29 1.28
N HIS A 113 16.04 65.04 1.16
CA HIS A 113 15.09 66.03 0.62
C HIS A 113 14.90 67.26 1.53
N VAL A 114 15.04 67.09 2.86
CA VAL A 114 15.03 68.23 3.80
C VAL A 114 16.32 69.04 3.71
N LEU A 115 17.46 68.39 3.46
CA LEU A 115 18.77 69.05 3.35
C LEU A 115 18.96 69.83 2.04
N GLU A 116 18.38 69.38 0.91
CA GLU A 116 18.39 70.16 -0.34
C GLU A 116 17.53 71.42 -0.30
N LYS A 117 16.51 71.48 0.58
CA LYS A 117 15.66 72.66 0.74
C LYS A 117 16.28 73.78 1.59
N GLU A 118 17.41 73.51 2.25
CA GLU A 118 18.14 74.47 3.11
C GLU A 118 19.36 75.11 2.41
N HIS A 119 19.55 74.89 1.11
CA HIS A 119 20.61 75.54 0.33
C HIS A 119 20.03 76.46 -0.77
N GLU A 120 19.21 77.43 -0.37
CA GLU A 120 18.94 78.64 -1.16
C GLU A 120 19.85 79.75 -0.60
N PRO A 121 20.85 80.25 -1.35
CA PRO A 121 21.74 81.28 -0.84
C PRO A 121 21.00 82.62 -0.82
N GLY A 122 20.46 82.96 0.35
CA GLY A 122 20.02 84.32 0.67
C GLY A 122 21.21 85.27 0.57
N ASN A 123 21.38 85.87 -0.60
CA ASN A 123 22.42 86.86 -0.87
C ASN A 123 22.07 88.17 -0.15
N GLN A 124 22.46 88.29 1.13
CA GLN A 124 22.52 89.56 1.84
C GLN A 124 23.86 90.24 1.54
N SER A 125 23.85 91.26 0.69
CA SER A 125 24.90 92.30 0.70
C SER A 125 24.35 93.56 1.34
N GLN A 126 24.69 93.72 2.62
CA GLN A 126 24.52 94.92 3.42
C GLN A 126 25.71 95.87 3.13
N GLY A 127 25.42 97.16 2.97
CA GLY A 127 26.34 98.15 2.40
C GLY A 127 27.38 98.75 3.35
N THR A 128 28.05 99.79 2.86
CA THR A 128 28.82 100.78 3.65
C THR A 128 28.83 102.12 2.95
N ASP A 129 28.43 103.15 3.71
CA ASP A 129 28.67 104.60 3.58
C ASP A 129 28.36 105.35 2.27
#